data_AF-A0A530GGR3-F1
#
_entry.id   AF-A0A530GGR3-F1
#
_cell.length_a   1.000
_cell.length_b   1.000
_cell.length_c   1.000
_cell.angle_alpha   90.00
_cell.angle_beta   90.00
_cell.angle_gamma   90.00
#
_symmetry.space_group_name_H-M   'P 1'
#
loop_
_entity.id
_entity.type
_entity.pdbx_description
1 polymer ?
#
loop_
_entity_poly.entity_id
_entity_poly.type
_entity_poly.pdbx_seq_one_letter_code
_entity_poly.pdbx_strand_id
1 'polypeptide(L)' 'MLGLMQEWPLLCHKLIDHAERQHGSREVVSRSIEGPIVRTTFAEIHRRSLKAAQRLERDGFVLGDRIATLAWNTTRH' A
#
# COMPACT_ATOMS: atom_id res chain seq x y z
N MET A 1 -25.86 25.75 -8.90
CA MET A 1 -26.02 25.19 -7.53
C MET A 1 -25.28 23.86 -7.50
N LEU A 2 -24.38 23.64 -6.54
CA LEU A 2 -23.66 22.37 -6.38
C LEU A 2 -24.49 21.40 -5.52
N GLY A 3 -24.20 20.10 -5.62
CA GLY A 3 -24.87 19.07 -4.81
C GLY A 3 -24.46 19.11 -3.33
N LEU A 4 -25.30 18.55 -2.45
CA LEU A 4 -25.06 18.46 -0.99
C LEU A 4 -24.41 17.12 -0.59
N MET A 5 -23.72 16.47 -1.52
CA MET A 5 -23.08 15.17 -1.28
C MET A 5 -21.72 15.35 -0.61
N GLN A 6 -21.25 14.29 0.05
CA GLN A 6 -19.92 14.30 0.65
C GLN A 6 -18.83 14.39 -0.42
N GLU A 7 -17.92 15.33 -0.25
CA GLU A 7 -16.71 15.43 -1.06
C GLU A 7 -15.72 14.33 -0.65
N TRP A 8 -15.57 13.31 -1.50
CA TRP A 8 -14.74 12.16 -1.22
C TRP A 8 -13.79 11.84 -2.39
N PRO A 9 -12.52 12.27 -2.33
CA PRO A 9 -11.59 12.07 -3.44
C PRO A 9 -11.25 10.59 -3.62
N LEU A 10 -11.15 10.17 -4.88
CA LEU A 10 -10.79 8.81 -5.29
C LEU A 10 -9.26 8.66 -5.28
N LEU A 11 -8.71 8.31 -4.12
CA LEU A 11 -7.27 8.17 -3.91
C LEU A 11 -6.88 6.68 -3.78
N CYS A 12 -5.80 6.26 -4.43
CA CYS A 12 -5.35 4.86 -4.43
C CYS A 12 -5.12 4.31 -3.01
N HIS A 13 -4.54 5.09 -2.10
CA HIS A 13 -4.27 4.63 -0.74
C HIS A 13 -5.56 4.30 0.06
N LYS A 14 -6.71 4.89 -0.30
CA LYS A 14 -7.98 4.55 0.36
C LYS A 14 -8.38 3.09 0.16
N LEU A 15 -7.88 2.43 -0.89
CA LEU A 15 -8.10 1.01 -1.12
C LEU A 15 -7.37 0.16 -0.06
N ILE A 16 -6.12 0.47 0.24
CA ILE A 16 -5.36 -0.27 1.26
C ILE A 16 -5.82 0.10 2.68
N ASP A 17 -6.28 1.34 2.91
CA ASP A 17 -6.95 1.73 4.16
C ASP A 17 -8.23 0.92 4.40
N HIS A 18 -9.04 0.70 3.35
CA HIS A 18 -10.22 -0.14 3.45
C HIS A 18 -9.87 -1.60 3.69
N ALA A 19 -8.87 -2.13 2.98
CA ALA A 19 -8.43 -3.52 3.13
C ALA A 19 -7.93 -3.82 4.55
N GLU A 20 -7.20 -2.89 5.18
CA GLU A 20 -6.77 -3.01 6.58
C GLU A 20 -7.97 -3.02 7.53
N ARG A 21 -8.90 -2.07 7.39
CA ARG A 21 -10.05 -1.94 8.30
C ARG A 21 -11.03 -3.10 8.21
N GLN A 22 -11.32 -3.58 7.01
CA GLN A 22 -12.37 -4.58 6.78
C GLN A 22 -11.82 -6.02 6.69
N HIS A 23 -10.56 -6.16 6.27
CA HIS A 23 -9.96 -7.46 5.95
C HIS A 23 -8.54 -7.58 6.52
N GLY A 24 -8.22 -6.86 7.60
CA GLY A 24 -6.87 -6.76 8.13
C GLY A 24 -6.18 -8.08 8.42
N SER A 25 -6.92 -9.11 8.86
CA SER A 25 -6.38 -10.45 9.14
C SER A 25 -6.33 -11.38 7.93
N ARG A 26 -6.88 -11.00 6.77
CA ARG A 26 -6.89 -11.84 5.58
C ARG A 26 -5.47 -12.00 5.04
N GLU A 27 -5.08 -13.26 4.85
CA GLU A 27 -3.73 -13.59 4.40
C GLU A 27 -3.50 -13.19 2.93
N VAL A 28 -2.31 -12.66 2.67
CA VAL A 28 -1.70 -12.52 1.35
C VAL A 28 -0.48 -13.42 1.32
N VAL A 29 -0.49 -14.39 0.42
CA VAL A 29 0.55 -15.42 0.31
C VAL A 29 1.34 -15.20 -0.97
N SER A 30 2.66 -15.16 -0.85
CA SER A 30 3.55 -15.04 -2.01
C SER A 30 4.76 -15.95 -1.87
N ARG A 31 5.33 -16.37 -3.00
CA ARG A 31 6.61 -17.07 -3.05
C ARG A 31 7.72 -16.03 -3.20
N SER A 32 8.66 -16.00 -2.26
CA SER A 32 9.81 -15.11 -2.37
C SER A 32 10.76 -15.55 -3.48
N ILE A 33 11.60 -14.64 -3.96
CA ILE A 33 12.58 -14.93 -5.01
C ILE A 33 13.62 -15.96 -4.54
N GLU A 34 13.86 -16.03 -3.23
CA GLU A 34 14.77 -16.99 -2.60
C GLU A 34 14.13 -18.39 -2.45
N GLY A 35 12.83 -18.53 -2.72
CA GLY A 35 12.11 -19.80 -2.69
C GLY A 35 11.05 -19.97 -1.60
N PRO A 36 11.23 -19.48 -0.35
CA PRO A 36 10.25 -19.63 0.72
C PRO A 36 8.86 -19.07 0.40
N ILE A 37 7.82 -19.70 0.94
CA ILE A 37 6.49 -19.12 0.98
C ILE A 37 6.43 -18.12 2.13
N VAL A 38 6.10 -16.87 1.80
CA VAL A 38 5.89 -15.79 2.76
C VAL A 38 4.39 -15.54 2.88
N ARG A 39 3.93 -15.50 4.13
CA ARG A 39 2.56 -15.16 4.50
C ARG A 39 2.58 -13.83 5.24
N THR A 40 1.67 -12.95 4.88
CA THR A 40 1.43 -11.68 5.55
C THR A 40 -0.05 -11.37 5.53
N THR A 41 -0.48 -10.25 6.08
CA THR A 41 -1.89 -9.84 6.10
C THR A 41 -2.07 -8.43 5.53
N PHE A 42 -3.30 -8.04 5.19
CA PHE A 42 -3.58 -6.67 4.75
C PHE A 42 -3.19 -5.62 5.79
N ALA A 43 -3.33 -5.91 7.10
CA ALA A 43 -2.90 -5.01 8.16
C ALA A 43 -1.36 -4.83 8.17
N GLU A 44 -0.61 -5.90 7.93
CA GLU A 44 0.85 -5.81 7.85
C GLU A 44 1.33 -5.08 6.59
N ILE A 45 0.70 -5.35 5.45
CA ILE A 45 0.97 -4.66 4.18
C ILE A 45 0.70 -3.16 4.34
N HIS A 46 -0.46 -2.78 4.86
CA HIS A 46 -0.81 -1.38 5.12
C HIS A 46 0.25 -0.66 5.94
N ARG A 47 0.60 -1.23 7.10
CA ARG A 47 1.63 -0.67 8.00
C ARG A 47 2.98 -0.52 7.31
N ARG A 48 3.37 -1.47 6.45
CA ARG A 48 4.63 -1.41 5.71
C ARG A 48 4.60 -0.37 4.59
N SER A 49 3.52 -0.30 3.83
CA SER A 49 3.33 0.70 2.77
C SER A 49 3.36 2.12 3.34
N LEU A 50 2.73 2.33 4.51
CA LEU A 50 2.78 3.63 5.20
C LEU A 50 4.21 3.98 5.62
N LYS A 51 4.97 3.04 6.18
CA LYS A 51 6.38 3.25 6.53
C LYS A 51 7.24 3.58 5.31
N ALA A 52 6.98 2.94 4.17
CA ALA A 52 7.68 3.23 2.92
C ALA A 52 7.36 4.65 2.44
N ALA A 53 6.08 5.06 2.43
CA ALA A 53 5.68 6.42 2.06
C ALA A 53 6.31 7.48 2.98
N GLN A 54 6.27 7.29 4.30
CA GLN A 54 6.91 8.18 5.29
C GLN A 54 8.43 8.23 5.15
N ARG A 55 9.06 7.17 4.61
CA ARG A 55 10.48 7.18 4.33
C ARG A 55 10.78 8.02 3.09
N LEU A 56 10.03 7.83 2.01
CA LEU A 56 10.19 8.61 0.79
C LEU A 56 9.97 10.11 1.05
N GLU A 57 8.95 10.47 1.85
CA GLU A 57 8.73 11.86 2.25
C GLU A 57 9.95 12.44 3.01
N ARG A 58 10.51 11.68 3.96
CA ARG A 58 11.71 12.10 4.70
C ARG A 58 12.97 12.18 3.85
N ASP A 59 13.06 11.38 2.79
CA ASP A 59 14.15 11.42 1.83
C ASP A 59 14.00 12.60 0.83
N GLY A 60 12.89 13.36 0.90
CA GLY A 60 12.69 14.62 0.17
C GLY A 60 11.91 14.52 -1.14
N PHE A 61 11.27 13.38 -1.42
CA PHE A 61 10.45 13.21 -2.62
C PHE A 61 9.16 14.04 -2.54
N VAL A 62 8.79 14.68 -3.64
CA VAL A 62 7.63 15.57 -3.74
C VAL A 62 6.58 15.09 -4.74
N LEU A 63 5.44 15.75 -4.76
CA LEU A 63 4.37 15.46 -5.72
C LEU A 63 4.88 15.63 -7.16
N GLY A 64 4.73 14.58 -7.97
CA GLY A 64 5.20 14.54 -9.36
C GLY A 64 6.56 13.85 -9.55
N ASP A 65 7.27 13.52 -8.46
CA ASP A 65 8.47 12.70 -8.54
C ASP A 65 8.13 11.25 -8.90
N ARG A 66 9.08 10.57 -9.54
CA ARG A 66 8.91 9.20 -10.05
C ARG A 66 9.63 8.22 -9.12
N ILE A 67 8.89 7.22 -8.65
CA ILE A 67 9.43 6.09 -7.88
C ILE A 67 9.39 4.85 -8.77
N ALA A 68 10.56 4.37 -9.21
CA ALA A 68 10.68 3.21 -10.08
C ALA A 68 10.82 1.91 -9.27
N THR A 69 10.24 0.81 -9.77
CA THR A 69 10.44 -0.54 -9.23
C THR A 69 10.81 -1.49 -10.35
N LEU A 70 11.80 -2.36 -10.11
CA LEU A 70 12.10 -3.53 -10.93
C LEU A 70 11.98 -4.75 -10.00
N ALA A 71 10.78 -5.29 -9.91
CA ALA A 71 10.43 -6.29 -8.90
C ALA A 71 9.46 -7.33 -9.46
N TRP A 72 9.49 -8.51 -8.84
CA TRP A 72 8.49 -9.55 -9.04
C TRP A 72 7.28 -9.35 -8.12
N ASN A 73 6.20 -10.08 -8.40
CA ASN A 73 4.99 -10.10 -7.58
C ASN A 73 5.24 -10.80 -6.23
N THR A 74 5.90 -10.11 -5.31
CA THR A 74 6.30 -10.61 -3.98
C THR A 74 5.82 -9.69 -2.87
N THR A 75 5.85 -10.14 -1.61
CA THR A 75 5.49 -9.31 -0.44
C THR A 75 6.45 -8.13 -0.19
N ARG A 76 7.54 -8.01 -0.95
CA ARG A 76 8.50 -6.90 -0.86
C ARG A 76 8.27 -5.81 -1.91
N HIS A 77 7.47 -6.09 -2.93
CA HIS A 77 6.97 -5.10 -3.88
C HIS A 77 5.74 -4.42 -3.29
#